data_AF-A0A424W6H3-F1
#
_entry.id   AF-A0A424W6H3-F1
#
_cell.length_a   1.000
_cell.length_b   1.000
_cell.length_c   1.000
_cell.angle_alpha   90.00
_cell.angle_beta   90.00
_cell.angle_gamma   90.00
#
_symmetry.space_group_name_H-M   'P 1'
#
loop_
_entity.id
_entity.type
_entity.pdbx_description
1 polymer ?
#
loop_
_entity_poly.entity_id
_entity_poly.type
_entity_poly.pdbx_seq_one_letter_code
_entity_poly.pdbx_strand_id
1 'polypeptide(L)'
;MAHTLAQLNAAAPADAVAMLDGLYGHAPWIAERALGHRPFRSLADLAQRLRRAVNEADADARTALLRAHPELAAGTPRNADSAREQDLAGLAACTPAELARLQALNADYGARFGFPFVLAVRGPRGAGMTRQQVIDEFTRRLDNPPDLEFEEAQQQLHRIAEIRLRDSFDAEPAIGNDIWDWGEQLAVHSDPGYAEKGQLTVTYLTAAHRACAALLSQWMRDCGFDEVGIDAVGNVVGRYLAASADAPTLMTGSHYDTVRNAGKYDGRLGIFVPMACVRELHRQGKRLPYHLEVIGFAEEEGQRYRATFLGSGALIGDFKPQWLDQQDADGVSMRDAMAQAGLRSADIPKLKRDPARYLGFVEVHIEQGPVLYEMGLPLAVVTSINGCVRYQVRINGLACHAGTTPMNRRRDAATATAELALYVEQRAARDGDSVGTMGMLEVPGGSINVVPGECRFSLDLRAPSDAQRDALARDVLAELEAICQRRGLRYTLEETMRAAAAPSDPAWQQRWERAVDALGLPVHRMPSGAGHDAMKLHEVMPQAMLFVRGQNSGISHNPRESTSSDDIQLAVLAFLRLLDDLAHDTQ
;
A
#
# COMPACT_ATOMS: atom_id res chain seq x y z
N MET A 1 -31.56 -18.97 -4.91
CA MET A 1 -31.12 -19.06 -3.50
C MET A 1 -29.61 -19.00 -3.53
N ALA A 2 -28.99 -18.25 -2.61
CA ALA A 2 -27.54 -18.19 -2.51
C ALA A 2 -26.96 -19.56 -2.22
N HIS A 3 -25.80 -19.85 -2.81
CA HIS A 3 -25.04 -21.07 -2.54
C HIS A 3 -24.32 -20.96 -1.20
N THR A 4 -24.08 -22.09 -0.53
CA THR A 4 -23.16 -22.14 0.61
C THR A 4 -21.88 -22.89 0.26
N LEU A 5 -20.76 -22.55 0.91
CA LEU A 5 -19.49 -23.24 0.69
C LEU A 5 -19.60 -24.75 1.01
N ALA A 6 -20.39 -25.09 2.04
CA ALA A 6 -20.68 -26.48 2.40
C ALA A 6 -21.42 -27.22 1.27
N GLN A 7 -22.40 -26.59 0.63
CA GLN A 7 -23.09 -27.15 -0.55
C GLN A 7 -22.10 -27.38 -1.69
N LEU A 8 -21.25 -26.40 -2.00
CA LEU A 8 -20.27 -26.52 -3.08
C LEU A 8 -19.27 -27.66 -2.83
N ASN A 9 -18.79 -27.79 -1.59
CA ASN A 9 -17.85 -28.82 -1.19
C ASN A 9 -18.48 -30.23 -1.26
N ALA A 10 -19.79 -30.37 -1.02
CA ALA A 10 -20.49 -31.65 -1.03
C ALA A 10 -21.14 -32.00 -2.38
N ALA A 11 -21.31 -31.05 -3.29
CA ALA A 11 -22.00 -31.24 -4.56
C ALA A 11 -21.25 -32.18 -5.52
N ALA A 12 -22.01 -32.93 -6.32
CA ALA A 12 -21.45 -33.73 -7.41
C ALA A 12 -20.70 -32.82 -8.41
N PRO A 13 -19.67 -33.31 -9.13
CA PRO A 13 -18.82 -32.46 -9.97
C PRO A 13 -19.59 -31.57 -10.97
N ALA A 14 -20.60 -32.12 -11.66
CA ALA A 14 -21.40 -31.35 -12.62
C ALA A 14 -22.22 -30.23 -11.95
N ASP A 15 -22.84 -30.52 -10.80
CA ASP A 15 -23.61 -29.53 -10.04
C ASP A 15 -22.69 -28.44 -9.48
N ALA A 16 -21.50 -28.82 -8.99
CA ALA A 16 -20.51 -27.90 -8.47
C ALA A 16 -19.95 -26.96 -9.54
N VAL A 17 -19.76 -27.44 -10.78
CA VAL A 17 -19.40 -26.58 -11.92
C VAL A 17 -20.54 -25.62 -12.23
N ALA A 18 -21.79 -26.09 -12.25
CA ALA A 18 -22.95 -25.24 -12.50
C ALA A 18 -23.13 -24.14 -11.44
N MET A 19 -22.78 -24.40 -10.17
CA MET A 19 -22.77 -23.40 -9.10
C MET A 19 -21.74 -22.28 -9.30
N LEU A 20 -20.70 -22.51 -10.12
CA LEU A 20 -19.62 -21.56 -10.40
C LEU A 20 -19.68 -21.04 -11.86
N ASP A 21 -20.77 -21.35 -12.58
CA ASP A 21 -20.94 -20.91 -13.96
C ASP A 21 -21.05 -19.37 -14.04
N GLY A 22 -20.54 -18.80 -15.13
CA GLY A 22 -20.56 -17.35 -15.37
C GLY A 22 -19.52 -16.51 -14.61
N LEU A 23 -18.80 -17.06 -13.62
CA LEU A 23 -17.77 -16.31 -12.87
C LEU A 23 -16.69 -15.74 -13.81
N TYR A 24 -16.17 -16.56 -14.72
CA TYR A 24 -15.21 -16.18 -15.76
C TYR A 24 -15.84 -16.20 -17.17
N GLY A 25 -17.15 -15.98 -17.27
CA GLY A 25 -17.90 -16.19 -18.52
C GLY A 25 -18.00 -17.69 -18.89
N HIS A 26 -18.13 -18.00 -20.18
CA HIS A 26 -18.30 -19.37 -20.71
C HIS A 26 -16.99 -20.20 -20.71
N ALA A 27 -16.30 -20.25 -19.56
CA ALA A 27 -15.02 -20.94 -19.38
C ALA A 27 -15.10 -22.00 -18.24
N PRO A 28 -15.87 -23.09 -18.42
CA PRO A 28 -16.12 -24.08 -17.36
C PRO A 28 -14.85 -24.78 -16.86
N TRP A 29 -13.81 -24.86 -17.71
CA TRP A 29 -12.52 -25.47 -17.36
C TRP A 29 -11.85 -24.81 -16.13
N ILE A 30 -12.12 -23.53 -15.86
CA ILE A 30 -11.57 -22.82 -14.70
C ILE A 30 -12.19 -23.38 -13.42
N ALA A 31 -13.53 -23.50 -13.39
CA ALA A 31 -14.26 -24.09 -12.29
C ALA A 31 -13.88 -25.57 -12.12
N GLU A 32 -13.82 -26.34 -13.20
CA GLU A 32 -13.42 -27.77 -13.17
C GLU A 32 -12.03 -27.97 -12.55
N ARG A 33 -11.03 -27.17 -12.95
CA ARG A 33 -9.68 -27.21 -12.37
C ARG A 33 -9.68 -26.82 -10.90
N ALA A 34 -10.37 -25.73 -10.54
CA ALA A 34 -10.44 -25.28 -9.14
C ALA A 34 -11.11 -26.32 -8.24
N LEU A 35 -12.19 -26.96 -8.71
CA LEU A 35 -12.93 -28.00 -7.98
C LEU A 35 -12.12 -29.26 -7.69
N GLY A 36 -11.00 -29.48 -8.40
CA GLY A 36 -10.02 -30.52 -8.10
C GLY A 36 -9.29 -30.32 -6.76
N HIS A 37 -9.37 -29.12 -6.18
CA HIS A 37 -8.75 -28.78 -4.88
C HIS A 37 -9.71 -28.77 -3.70
N ARG A 38 -10.94 -29.30 -3.86
CA ARG A 38 -11.90 -29.41 -2.76
C ARG A 38 -11.37 -30.31 -1.61
N PRO A 39 -11.81 -30.08 -0.36
CA PRO A 39 -12.74 -29.04 0.07
C PRO A 39 -12.06 -27.67 0.23
N PHE A 40 -12.77 -26.60 -0.12
CA PHE A 40 -12.30 -25.23 0.11
C PHE A 40 -12.56 -24.80 1.56
N ARG A 41 -11.62 -24.08 2.17
CA ARG A 41 -11.71 -23.58 3.55
C ARG A 41 -12.55 -22.31 3.67
N SER A 42 -12.57 -21.48 2.63
CA SER A 42 -13.29 -20.21 2.58
C SER A 42 -13.61 -19.82 1.12
N LEU A 43 -14.39 -18.75 0.93
CA LEU A 43 -14.54 -18.16 -0.41
C LEU A 43 -13.25 -17.53 -0.93
N ALA A 44 -12.37 -17.07 -0.04
CA ALA A 44 -11.07 -16.53 -0.42
C ALA A 44 -10.14 -17.65 -0.94
N ASP A 45 -10.14 -18.83 -0.31
CA ASP A 45 -9.44 -20.03 -0.84
C ASP A 45 -9.96 -20.39 -2.23
N LEU A 46 -11.29 -20.47 -2.40
CA LEU A 46 -11.91 -20.73 -3.71
C LEU A 46 -11.50 -19.69 -4.77
N ALA A 47 -11.56 -18.40 -4.45
CA ALA A 47 -11.13 -17.34 -5.36
C ALA A 47 -9.66 -17.52 -5.77
N GLN A 48 -8.78 -17.87 -4.83
CA GLN A 48 -7.37 -18.15 -5.11
C GLN A 48 -7.18 -19.40 -5.98
N ARG A 49 -7.98 -20.47 -5.80
CA ARG A 49 -7.95 -21.65 -6.67
C ARG A 49 -8.41 -21.33 -8.09
N LEU A 50 -9.46 -20.52 -8.24
CA LEU A 50 -9.94 -20.06 -9.55
C LEU A 50 -8.89 -19.20 -10.25
N ARG A 51 -8.28 -18.25 -9.55
CA ARG A 51 -7.18 -17.42 -10.08
C ARG A 51 -6.01 -18.29 -10.52
N ARG A 52 -5.59 -19.22 -9.67
CA ARG A 52 -4.50 -20.16 -9.97
C ARG A 52 -4.79 -20.99 -11.24
N ALA A 53 -6.01 -21.50 -11.39
CA ALA A 53 -6.40 -22.26 -12.58
C ALA A 53 -6.18 -21.49 -13.88
N VAL A 54 -6.46 -20.17 -13.87
CA VAL A 54 -6.20 -19.27 -15.01
C VAL A 54 -4.70 -18.99 -15.18
N ASN A 55 -3.99 -18.67 -14.10
CA ASN A 55 -2.57 -18.32 -14.16
C ASN A 55 -1.68 -19.47 -14.63
N GLU A 56 -2.04 -20.71 -14.30
CA GLU A 56 -1.34 -21.93 -14.74
C GLU A 56 -1.78 -22.41 -16.13
N ALA A 57 -2.77 -21.78 -16.77
CA ALA A 57 -3.17 -22.11 -18.13
C ALA A 57 -2.15 -21.57 -19.15
N ASP A 58 -2.06 -22.23 -20.30
CA ASP A 58 -1.21 -21.78 -21.40
C ASP A 58 -1.64 -20.39 -21.93
N ALA A 59 -0.74 -19.74 -22.65
CA ALA A 59 -0.96 -18.39 -23.18
C ALA A 59 -2.18 -18.31 -24.11
N ASP A 60 -2.48 -19.37 -24.86
CA ASP A 60 -3.61 -19.42 -25.80
C ASP A 60 -4.94 -19.44 -25.04
N ALA A 61 -5.05 -20.24 -23.98
CA ALA A 61 -6.22 -20.30 -23.13
C ALA A 61 -6.47 -18.97 -22.40
N ARG A 62 -5.41 -18.33 -21.88
CA ARG A 62 -5.51 -17.00 -21.24
C ARG A 62 -5.93 -15.91 -22.23
N THR A 63 -5.38 -15.93 -23.44
CA THR A 63 -5.75 -14.99 -24.51
C THR A 63 -7.19 -15.21 -24.97
N ALA A 64 -7.60 -16.47 -25.15
CA ALA A 64 -8.97 -16.83 -25.53
C ALA A 64 -9.98 -16.37 -24.48
N LEU A 65 -9.63 -16.50 -23.19
CA LEU A 65 -10.43 -16.03 -22.08
C LEU A 65 -10.67 -14.51 -22.14
N LEU A 66 -9.62 -13.70 -22.35
CA LEU A 66 -9.76 -12.25 -22.51
C LEU A 66 -10.61 -11.89 -23.73
N ARG A 67 -10.38 -12.56 -24.88
CA ARG A 67 -11.15 -12.35 -26.12
C ARG A 67 -12.64 -12.69 -25.99
N ALA A 68 -12.98 -13.61 -25.08
CA ALA A 68 -14.36 -13.98 -24.83
C ALA A 68 -15.12 -12.93 -24.01
N HIS A 69 -14.42 -12.03 -23.31
CA HIS A 69 -15.02 -10.97 -22.50
C HIS A 69 -15.85 -10.01 -23.38
N PRO A 70 -17.06 -9.59 -22.96
CA PRO A 70 -17.84 -8.60 -23.70
C PRO A 70 -17.14 -7.24 -23.73
N GLU A 71 -17.28 -6.52 -24.84
CA GLU A 71 -16.90 -5.11 -24.94
C GLU A 71 -17.82 -4.23 -24.10
N LEU A 72 -17.25 -3.18 -23.50
CA LEU A 72 -18.04 -2.16 -22.78
C LEU A 72 -18.83 -1.32 -23.78
N ALA A 73 -20.11 -1.07 -23.47
CA ALA A 73 -21.01 -0.23 -24.26
C ALA A 73 -21.22 -0.67 -25.73
N ALA A 74 -21.01 -1.95 -26.05
CA ALA A 74 -21.16 -2.51 -27.40
C ALA A 74 -22.62 -2.86 -27.80
N GLY A 75 -23.62 -2.24 -27.15
CA GLY A 75 -25.03 -2.53 -27.40
C GLY A 75 -25.56 -3.71 -26.54
N THR A 76 -26.18 -4.72 -27.15
CA THR A 76 -26.91 -5.79 -26.43
C THR A 76 -25.98 -6.60 -25.51
N PRO A 77 -26.23 -6.65 -24.18
CA PRO A 77 -25.40 -7.39 -23.26
C PRO A 77 -25.44 -8.91 -23.55
N ARG A 78 -24.28 -9.56 -23.48
CA ARG A 78 -24.13 -10.99 -23.80
C ARG A 78 -24.74 -11.92 -22.74
N ASN A 79 -24.90 -11.47 -21.50
CA ASN A 79 -25.58 -12.18 -20.41
C ASN A 79 -26.11 -11.21 -19.34
N ALA A 80 -26.96 -11.71 -18.43
CA ALA A 80 -27.65 -10.89 -17.43
C ALA A 80 -26.71 -10.24 -16.40
N ASP A 81 -25.57 -10.88 -16.07
CA ASP A 81 -24.58 -10.31 -15.15
C ASP A 81 -23.84 -9.13 -15.77
N SER A 82 -23.39 -9.27 -17.01
CA SER A 82 -22.78 -8.18 -17.77
C SER A 82 -23.75 -7.01 -17.98
N ALA A 83 -25.05 -7.27 -18.15
CA ALA A 83 -26.06 -6.22 -18.25
C ALA A 83 -26.12 -5.41 -16.95
N ARG A 84 -26.28 -6.09 -15.81
CA ARG A 84 -26.36 -5.47 -14.48
C ARG A 84 -25.10 -4.66 -14.15
N GLU A 85 -23.92 -5.19 -14.46
CA GLU A 85 -22.64 -4.52 -14.21
C GLU A 85 -22.49 -3.23 -15.04
N GLN A 86 -22.84 -3.27 -16.33
CA GLN A 86 -22.77 -2.08 -17.19
C GLN A 86 -23.85 -1.03 -16.86
N ASP A 87 -25.03 -1.48 -16.43
CA ASP A 87 -26.11 -0.61 -15.96
C ASP A 87 -25.70 0.15 -14.68
N LEU A 88 -25.03 -0.53 -13.74
CA LEU A 88 -24.50 0.08 -12.51
C LEU A 88 -23.48 1.19 -12.79
N ALA A 89 -22.67 1.04 -13.83
CA ALA A 89 -21.74 2.08 -14.28
C ALA A 89 -22.41 3.18 -15.15
N GLY A 90 -23.74 3.10 -15.33
CA GLY A 90 -24.51 4.06 -16.11
C GLY A 90 -24.22 4.04 -17.61
N LEU A 91 -23.60 2.97 -18.13
CA LEU A 91 -23.17 2.86 -19.53
C LEU A 91 -24.37 2.72 -20.49
N ALA A 92 -25.49 2.15 -20.02
CA ALA A 92 -26.75 2.11 -20.78
C ALA A 92 -27.38 3.49 -20.99
N ALA A 93 -26.96 4.51 -20.22
CA ALA A 93 -27.45 5.88 -20.27
C ALA A 93 -26.40 6.88 -20.80
N CYS A 94 -25.42 6.41 -21.58
CA CYS A 94 -24.44 7.27 -22.23
C CYS A 94 -25.10 8.29 -23.18
N THR A 95 -24.60 9.52 -23.18
CA THR A 95 -24.87 10.48 -24.24
C THR A 95 -24.31 9.98 -25.59
N PRO A 96 -24.81 10.46 -26.73
CA PRO A 96 -24.26 10.09 -28.04
C PRO A 96 -22.76 10.35 -28.17
N ALA A 97 -22.24 11.41 -27.54
CA ALA A 97 -20.82 11.75 -27.55
C ALA A 97 -19.99 10.77 -26.70
N GLU A 98 -20.45 10.42 -25.50
CA GLU A 98 -19.80 9.41 -24.64
C GLU A 98 -19.78 8.04 -25.33
N LEU A 99 -20.90 7.64 -25.96
CA LEU A 99 -20.99 6.38 -26.69
C LEU A 99 -20.02 6.34 -27.87
N ALA A 100 -19.98 7.41 -28.69
CA ALA A 100 -19.04 7.52 -29.80
C ALA A 100 -17.57 7.47 -29.31
N ARG A 101 -17.28 8.10 -28.15
CA ARG A 101 -15.94 8.05 -27.54
C ARG A 101 -15.57 6.64 -27.09
N LEU A 102 -16.47 5.92 -26.40
CA LEU A 102 -16.24 4.54 -25.98
C LEU A 102 -16.07 3.59 -27.17
N GLN A 103 -16.84 3.78 -28.25
CA GLN A 103 -16.67 3.02 -29.49
C GLN A 103 -15.31 3.24 -30.14
N ALA A 104 -14.84 4.49 -30.20
CA ALA A 104 -13.50 4.80 -30.69
C ALA A 104 -12.41 4.14 -29.82
N LEU A 105 -12.53 4.23 -28.49
CA LEU A 105 -11.60 3.60 -27.56
C LEU A 105 -11.59 2.07 -27.70
N ASN A 106 -12.75 1.43 -27.85
CA ASN A 106 -12.82 -0.01 -28.13
C ASN A 106 -12.10 -0.39 -29.42
N ALA A 107 -12.29 0.38 -30.50
CA ALA A 107 -11.61 0.12 -31.77
C ALA A 107 -10.08 0.27 -31.65
N ASP A 108 -9.61 1.35 -31.04
CA ASP A 108 -8.18 1.62 -30.84
C ASP A 108 -7.53 0.54 -29.96
N TYR A 109 -8.20 0.16 -28.88
CA TYR A 109 -7.73 -0.85 -27.94
C TYR A 109 -7.68 -2.25 -28.58
N GLY A 110 -8.74 -2.65 -29.28
CA GLY A 110 -8.80 -3.91 -29.99
C GLY A 110 -7.71 -4.01 -31.07
N ALA A 111 -7.44 -2.92 -31.78
CA ALA A 111 -6.36 -2.86 -32.78
C ALA A 111 -4.97 -2.96 -32.15
N ARG A 112 -4.75 -2.37 -30.97
CA ARG A 112 -3.46 -2.36 -30.27
C ARG A 112 -3.15 -3.68 -29.56
N PHE A 113 -4.12 -4.24 -28.84
CA PHE A 113 -3.88 -5.36 -27.92
C PHE A 113 -4.49 -6.69 -28.38
N GLY A 114 -5.44 -6.68 -29.33
CA GLY A 114 -6.01 -7.90 -29.90
C GLY A 114 -7.01 -8.64 -29.00
N PHE A 115 -7.52 -7.98 -27.96
CA PHE A 115 -8.62 -8.42 -27.09
C PHE A 115 -9.43 -7.21 -26.58
N PRO A 116 -10.68 -7.40 -26.10
CA PRO A 116 -11.52 -6.31 -25.57
C PRO A 116 -10.99 -5.71 -24.28
N PHE A 117 -11.28 -4.43 -24.02
CA PHE A 117 -10.95 -3.79 -22.75
C PHE A 117 -11.72 -4.42 -21.59
N VAL A 118 -10.99 -4.90 -20.58
CA VAL A 118 -11.56 -5.54 -19.38
C VAL A 118 -11.39 -4.62 -18.18
N LEU A 119 -12.50 -4.30 -17.51
CA LEU A 119 -12.53 -3.46 -16.32
C LEU A 119 -13.62 -3.94 -15.37
N ALA A 120 -13.30 -4.09 -14.08
CA ALA A 120 -14.28 -4.36 -13.04
C ALA A 120 -15.10 -3.08 -12.74
N VAL A 121 -16.11 -2.80 -13.57
CA VAL A 121 -16.88 -1.54 -13.52
C VAL A 121 -17.66 -1.30 -12.23
N ARG A 122 -17.80 -2.31 -11.35
CA ARG A 122 -18.34 -2.13 -9.99
C ARG A 122 -17.35 -1.46 -9.03
N GLY A 123 -16.08 -1.36 -9.42
CA GLY A 123 -15.03 -0.66 -8.70
C GLY A 123 -14.57 -1.35 -7.40
N PRO A 124 -13.62 -0.75 -6.68
CA PRO A 124 -13.06 -1.30 -5.44
C PRO A 124 -14.10 -1.52 -4.33
N ARG A 125 -15.06 -0.60 -4.22
CA ARG A 125 -16.18 -0.63 -3.24
C ARG A 125 -17.34 -1.55 -3.63
N GLY A 126 -17.47 -1.89 -4.90
CA GLY A 126 -18.60 -2.67 -5.43
C GLY A 126 -19.86 -1.87 -5.78
N ALA A 127 -19.85 -0.55 -5.61
CA ALA A 127 -20.99 0.37 -5.80
C ALA A 127 -21.17 0.89 -7.24
N GLY A 128 -20.23 0.61 -8.15
CA GLY A 128 -20.23 1.16 -9.51
C GLY A 128 -19.24 2.32 -9.68
N MET A 129 -18.47 2.27 -10.75
CA MET A 129 -17.65 3.39 -11.22
C MET A 129 -18.53 4.37 -12.00
N THR A 130 -18.19 5.66 -11.95
CA THR A 130 -18.83 6.64 -12.83
C THR A 130 -18.38 6.43 -14.28
N ARG A 131 -19.21 6.86 -15.24
CA ARG A 131 -18.84 6.83 -16.66
C ARG A 131 -17.51 7.52 -16.95
N GLN A 132 -17.26 8.66 -16.29
CA GLN A 132 -16.01 9.40 -16.45
C GLN A 132 -14.82 8.57 -15.96
N GLN A 133 -14.94 7.92 -14.80
CA GLN A 133 -13.88 7.02 -14.28
C GLN A 133 -13.59 5.86 -15.24
N VAL A 134 -14.63 5.28 -15.86
CA VAL A 134 -14.45 4.22 -16.87
C VAL A 134 -13.70 4.76 -18.10
N ILE A 135 -14.10 5.92 -18.63
CA ILE A 135 -13.46 6.54 -19.81
C ILE A 135 -12.01 6.94 -19.51
N ASP A 136 -11.73 7.47 -18.32
CA ASP A 136 -10.39 7.88 -17.89
C ASP A 136 -9.46 6.68 -17.76
N GLU A 137 -9.92 5.60 -17.13
CA GLU A 137 -9.12 4.38 -16.99
C GLU A 137 -8.87 3.72 -18.35
N PHE A 138 -9.88 3.73 -19.24
CA PHE A 138 -9.75 3.22 -20.60
C PHE A 138 -8.72 4.03 -21.40
N THR A 139 -8.84 5.36 -21.40
CA THR A 139 -7.91 6.25 -22.10
C THR A 139 -6.49 6.07 -21.61
N ARG A 140 -6.30 5.96 -20.29
CA ARG A 140 -4.97 5.76 -19.68
C ARG A 140 -4.36 4.40 -20.03
N ARG A 141 -5.13 3.33 -19.91
CA ARG A 141 -4.65 1.96 -20.18
C ARG A 141 -4.37 1.72 -21.65
N LEU A 142 -4.95 2.51 -22.54
CA LEU A 142 -4.60 2.50 -23.95
C LEU A 142 -3.09 2.77 -24.17
N ASP A 143 -2.43 3.52 -23.28
CA ASP A 143 -1.01 3.84 -23.39
C ASP A 143 -0.06 2.79 -22.78
N ASN A 144 -0.59 1.78 -22.08
CA ASN A 144 0.22 0.75 -21.43
C ASN A 144 1.06 -0.09 -22.44
N PRO A 145 2.26 -0.56 -22.05
CA PRO A 145 2.96 -1.62 -22.77
C PRO A 145 2.07 -2.87 -22.95
N PRO A 146 2.10 -3.58 -24.10
CA PRO A 146 1.19 -4.71 -24.36
C PRO A 146 1.26 -5.86 -23.34
N ASP A 147 2.45 -6.14 -22.82
CA ASP A 147 2.68 -7.13 -21.77
C ASP A 147 2.02 -6.72 -20.45
N LEU A 148 2.26 -5.48 -20.01
CA LEU A 148 1.64 -4.93 -18.79
C LEU A 148 0.11 -4.85 -18.91
N GLU A 149 -0.41 -4.48 -20.08
CA GLU A 149 -1.85 -4.38 -20.31
C GLU A 149 -2.54 -5.75 -20.33
N PHE A 150 -1.86 -6.77 -20.84
CA PHE A 150 -2.38 -8.14 -20.77
C PHE A 150 -2.56 -8.59 -19.32
N GLU A 151 -1.54 -8.38 -18.48
CA GLU A 151 -1.60 -8.70 -17.05
C GLU A 151 -2.69 -7.90 -16.33
N GLU A 152 -2.77 -6.60 -16.57
CA GLU A 152 -3.81 -5.73 -16.00
C GLU A 152 -5.23 -6.20 -16.40
N ALA A 153 -5.46 -6.56 -17.67
CA ALA A 153 -6.75 -7.08 -18.11
C ALA A 153 -7.12 -8.41 -17.42
N GLN A 154 -6.13 -9.29 -17.18
CA GLN A 154 -6.34 -10.49 -16.40
C GLN A 154 -6.67 -10.18 -14.93
N GLN A 155 -5.99 -9.22 -14.30
CA GLN A 155 -6.28 -8.79 -12.94
C GLN A 155 -7.72 -8.26 -12.80
N GLN A 156 -8.18 -7.46 -13.76
CA GLN A 156 -9.55 -6.98 -13.80
C GLN A 156 -10.57 -8.11 -13.99
N LEU A 157 -10.24 -9.12 -14.79
CA LEU A 157 -11.10 -10.30 -14.96
C LEU A 157 -11.23 -11.10 -13.64
N HIS A 158 -10.13 -11.31 -12.93
CA HIS A 158 -10.17 -11.93 -11.60
C HIS A 158 -11.04 -11.13 -10.63
N ARG A 159 -10.93 -9.80 -10.68
CA ARG A 159 -11.75 -8.93 -9.83
C ARG A 159 -13.24 -9.06 -10.15
N ILE A 160 -13.62 -9.15 -11.42
CA ILE A 160 -15.02 -9.41 -11.84
C ILE A 160 -15.48 -10.76 -11.28
N ALA A 161 -14.67 -11.81 -11.42
CA ALA A 161 -15.01 -13.14 -10.93
C ALA A 161 -15.17 -13.19 -9.40
N GLU A 162 -14.31 -12.50 -8.64
CA GLU A 162 -14.43 -12.37 -7.17
C GLU A 162 -15.76 -11.71 -6.77
N ILE A 163 -16.13 -10.62 -7.47
CA ILE A 163 -17.38 -9.90 -7.23
C ILE A 163 -18.60 -10.80 -7.50
N ARG A 164 -18.61 -11.54 -8.61
CA ARG A 164 -19.69 -12.48 -8.96
C ARG A 164 -19.75 -13.67 -8.02
N LEU A 165 -18.59 -14.17 -7.58
CA LEU A 165 -18.50 -15.27 -6.62
C LEU A 165 -19.19 -14.87 -5.32
N ARG A 166 -18.87 -13.68 -4.81
CA ARG A 166 -19.56 -13.14 -3.64
C ARG A 166 -21.06 -13.06 -3.81
N ASP A 167 -21.54 -12.50 -4.92
CA ASP A 167 -22.99 -12.35 -5.16
C ASP A 167 -23.70 -13.72 -5.18
N SER A 168 -23.04 -14.74 -5.75
CA SER A 168 -23.57 -16.11 -5.83
C SER A 168 -23.67 -16.80 -4.46
N PHE A 169 -22.85 -16.38 -3.49
CA PHE A 169 -22.78 -16.92 -2.13
C PHE A 169 -23.35 -15.97 -1.07
N ASP A 170 -23.93 -14.83 -1.46
CA ASP A 170 -24.46 -13.79 -0.56
C ASP A 170 -23.45 -13.35 0.52
N ALA A 171 -22.19 -13.20 0.12
CA ALA A 171 -21.05 -13.00 1.01
C ALA A 171 -20.53 -11.55 1.01
N GLU A 172 -21.42 -10.59 1.22
CA GLU A 172 -21.07 -9.16 1.19
C GLU A 172 -19.92 -8.80 2.16
N PRO A 173 -18.84 -8.09 1.74
CA PRO A 173 -17.77 -7.64 2.62
C PRO A 173 -18.23 -6.42 3.42
N ALA A 174 -19.28 -6.59 4.24
CA ALA A 174 -19.94 -5.48 4.94
C ALA A 174 -18.98 -4.66 5.83
N ILE A 175 -18.02 -5.31 6.50
CA ILE A 175 -17.04 -4.59 7.32
C ILE A 175 -16.01 -3.87 6.44
N GLY A 176 -15.56 -4.51 5.37
CA GLY A 176 -14.66 -3.88 4.41
C GLY A 176 -15.30 -2.68 3.71
N ASN A 177 -16.59 -2.77 3.43
CA ASN A 177 -17.44 -1.71 2.90
C ASN A 177 -17.49 -0.50 3.84
N ASP A 178 -17.75 -0.72 5.13
CA ASP A 178 -17.77 0.36 6.14
C ASP A 178 -16.41 1.07 6.24
N ILE A 179 -15.30 0.31 6.29
CA ILE A 179 -13.96 0.88 6.37
C ILE A 179 -13.61 1.66 5.11
N TRP A 180 -13.99 1.16 3.93
CA TRP A 180 -13.79 1.88 2.68
C TRP A 180 -14.54 3.22 2.72
N ASP A 181 -15.78 3.22 3.22
CA ASP A 181 -16.60 4.43 3.38
C ASP A 181 -16.03 5.38 4.45
N TRP A 182 -15.40 4.88 5.52
CA TRP A 182 -14.65 5.70 6.49
C TRP A 182 -13.45 6.40 5.84
N GLY A 183 -12.73 5.71 4.95
CA GLY A 183 -11.65 6.31 4.15
C GLY A 183 -12.12 7.49 3.31
N GLU A 184 -13.24 7.33 2.61
CA GLU A 184 -13.88 8.41 1.84
C GLU A 184 -14.33 9.57 2.73
N GLN A 185 -14.98 9.27 3.86
CA GLN A 185 -15.47 10.28 4.79
C GLN A 185 -14.34 11.07 5.45
N LEU A 186 -13.22 10.43 5.79
CA LEU A 186 -12.06 11.12 6.36
C LEU A 186 -11.33 11.97 5.29
N ALA A 187 -11.30 11.50 4.04
CA ALA A 187 -10.67 12.18 2.91
C ALA A 187 -11.35 13.50 2.49
N VAL A 188 -12.54 13.83 3.03
CA VAL A 188 -13.18 15.14 2.79
C VAL A 188 -12.39 16.30 3.42
N HIS A 189 -11.56 16.01 4.42
CA HIS A 189 -10.70 17.00 5.05
C HIS A 189 -9.39 17.11 4.30
N SER A 190 -9.12 18.28 3.72
CA SER A 190 -7.89 18.57 2.99
C SER A 190 -7.44 20.01 3.24
N ASP A 191 -6.14 20.25 3.19
CA ASP A 191 -5.51 21.54 3.41
C ASP A 191 -5.90 22.54 2.31
N PRO A 192 -6.08 23.84 2.65
CA PRO A 192 -6.33 24.90 1.67
C PRO A 192 -5.24 24.95 0.59
N GLY A 193 -5.61 25.25 -0.64
CA GLY A 193 -4.75 25.23 -1.83
C GLY A 193 -4.67 23.86 -2.53
N TYR A 194 -5.07 22.79 -1.84
CA TYR A 194 -5.23 21.43 -2.37
C TYR A 194 -6.70 21.05 -2.45
N ALA A 195 -7.47 21.34 -1.39
CA ALA A 195 -8.90 21.03 -1.31
C ALA A 195 -9.70 21.59 -2.51
N GLU A 196 -9.46 22.84 -2.92
CA GLU A 196 -10.17 23.49 -4.03
C GLU A 196 -9.85 22.86 -5.40
N LYS A 197 -8.77 22.09 -5.48
CA LYS A 197 -8.37 21.33 -6.67
C LYS A 197 -8.86 19.88 -6.62
N GLY A 198 -9.61 19.50 -5.60
CA GLY A 198 -10.02 18.10 -5.36
C GLY A 198 -8.86 17.20 -4.94
N GLN A 199 -7.77 17.77 -4.43
CA GLN A 199 -6.58 17.03 -3.99
C GLN A 199 -6.65 16.78 -2.49
N LEU A 200 -6.22 15.60 -2.06
CA LEU A 200 -6.12 15.24 -0.64
C LEU A 200 -4.73 15.57 -0.10
N THR A 201 -4.68 16.45 0.90
CA THR A 201 -3.45 16.79 1.63
C THR A 201 -3.83 17.05 3.07
N VAL A 202 -3.28 16.31 4.03
CA VAL A 202 -3.53 16.53 5.46
C VAL A 202 -2.20 16.59 6.18
N THR A 203 -1.72 17.79 6.47
CA THR A 203 -0.43 17.97 7.13
C THR A 203 -0.56 18.33 8.61
N TYR A 204 0.45 17.97 9.41
CA TYR A 204 0.44 18.06 10.87
C TYR A 204 -0.16 19.37 11.43
N LEU A 205 -1.17 19.26 12.30
CA LEU A 205 -1.84 20.34 13.05
C LEU A 205 -2.44 21.47 12.21
N THR A 206 -2.65 21.29 10.91
CA THR A 206 -3.53 22.17 10.13
C THR A 206 -4.99 22.00 10.55
N ALA A 207 -5.88 22.83 10.00
CA ALA A 207 -7.32 22.68 10.24
C ALA A 207 -7.86 21.31 9.76
N ALA A 208 -7.38 20.81 8.61
CA ALA A 208 -7.77 19.51 8.09
C ALA A 208 -7.30 18.37 9.01
N HIS A 209 -6.05 18.43 9.48
CA HIS A 209 -5.49 17.45 10.40
C HIS A 209 -6.24 17.37 11.72
N ARG A 210 -6.57 18.52 12.31
CA ARG A 210 -7.39 18.56 13.53
C ARG A 210 -8.82 18.06 13.30
N ALA A 211 -9.39 18.29 12.12
CA ALA A 211 -10.71 17.78 11.77
C ALA A 211 -10.68 16.24 11.63
N CYS A 212 -9.65 15.68 10.98
CA CYS A 212 -9.43 14.24 10.94
C CYS A 212 -9.29 13.65 12.36
N ALA A 213 -8.47 14.27 13.21
CA ALA A 213 -8.27 13.81 14.59
C ALA A 213 -9.57 13.80 15.41
N ALA A 214 -10.38 14.85 15.27
CA ALA A 214 -11.68 14.95 15.93
C ALA A 214 -12.67 13.88 15.44
N LEU A 215 -12.72 13.64 14.12
CA LEU A 215 -13.60 12.64 13.52
C LEU A 215 -13.19 11.21 13.92
N LEU A 216 -11.89 10.91 13.87
CA LEU A 216 -11.34 9.63 14.36
C LEU A 216 -11.68 9.41 15.84
N SER A 217 -11.51 10.44 16.67
CA SER A 217 -11.86 10.39 18.09
C SER A 217 -13.35 10.10 18.29
N GLN A 218 -14.22 10.69 17.49
CA GLN A 218 -15.66 10.39 17.54
C GLN A 218 -15.94 8.94 17.14
N TRP A 219 -15.41 8.48 16.00
CA TRP A 219 -15.62 7.11 15.52
C TRP A 219 -15.07 6.05 16.46
N MET A 220 -13.96 6.30 17.15
CA MET A 220 -13.48 5.41 18.22
C MET A 220 -14.50 5.29 19.35
N ARG A 221 -15.16 6.39 19.78
CA ARG A 221 -16.24 6.29 20.76
C ARG A 221 -17.43 5.48 20.21
N ASP A 222 -17.81 5.72 18.96
CA ASP A 222 -18.93 5.04 18.30
C ASP A 222 -18.65 3.54 18.12
N CYS A 223 -17.38 3.15 17.95
CA CYS A 223 -16.95 1.74 17.90
C CYS A 223 -16.96 1.06 19.29
N GLY A 224 -17.14 1.79 20.37
CA GLY A 224 -17.28 1.24 21.71
C GLY A 224 -15.97 1.04 22.48
N PHE A 225 -14.95 1.86 22.18
CA PHE A 225 -13.76 2.01 23.03
C PHE A 225 -14.12 2.61 24.39
N ASP A 226 -13.48 2.15 25.47
CA ASP A 226 -13.78 2.58 26.84
C ASP A 226 -13.11 3.92 27.17
N GLU A 227 -11.92 4.18 26.62
CA GLU A 227 -11.19 5.46 26.77
C GLU A 227 -10.82 5.99 25.39
N VAL A 228 -11.05 7.29 25.14
CA VAL A 228 -10.65 7.95 23.89
C VAL A 228 -10.14 9.36 24.16
N GLY A 229 -8.95 9.70 23.67
CA GLY A 229 -8.34 11.01 23.82
C GLY A 229 -7.41 11.40 22.67
N ILE A 230 -7.07 12.69 22.61
CA ILE A 230 -6.00 13.22 21.76
C ILE A 230 -4.84 13.59 22.66
N ASP A 231 -3.66 13.05 22.40
CA ASP A 231 -2.50 13.21 23.27
C ASP A 231 -1.71 14.51 23.01
N ALA A 232 -0.61 14.72 23.75
CA ALA A 232 0.14 15.97 23.71
C ALA A 232 0.84 16.24 22.37
N VAL A 233 1.02 15.26 21.48
CA VAL A 233 1.53 15.43 20.11
C VAL A 233 0.42 15.28 19.06
N GLY A 234 -0.83 15.15 19.49
CA GLY A 234 -1.99 15.06 18.60
C GLY A 234 -2.33 13.64 18.17
N ASN A 235 -1.70 12.59 18.71
CA ASN A 235 -2.12 11.22 18.39
C ASN A 235 -3.55 11.02 18.90
N VAL A 236 -4.38 10.33 18.11
CA VAL A 236 -5.71 9.91 18.54
C VAL A 236 -5.60 8.53 19.16
N VAL A 237 -5.89 8.41 20.46
CA VAL A 237 -5.71 7.17 21.22
C VAL A 237 -7.06 6.64 21.68
N GLY A 238 -7.39 5.42 21.26
CA GLY A 238 -8.53 4.65 21.76
C GLY A 238 -8.05 3.44 22.53
N ARG A 239 -8.57 3.19 23.74
CA ARG A 239 -8.29 1.97 24.52
C ARG A 239 -9.56 1.16 24.76
N TYR A 240 -9.50 -0.11 24.38
CA TYR A 240 -10.50 -1.11 24.68
C TYR A 240 -9.98 -1.98 25.83
N LEU A 241 -10.61 -1.85 27.00
CA LEU A 241 -10.08 -2.37 28.25
C LEU A 241 -10.42 -3.85 28.44
N ALA A 242 -9.44 -4.62 28.92
CA ALA A 242 -9.67 -5.94 29.47
C ALA A 242 -10.50 -5.86 30.77
N ALA A 243 -11.03 -7.00 31.20
CA ALA A 243 -11.72 -7.10 32.49
C ALA A 243 -10.78 -6.84 33.69
N SER A 244 -9.49 -7.18 33.55
CA SER A 244 -8.47 -6.90 34.57
C SER A 244 -7.75 -5.58 34.25
N ALA A 245 -7.68 -4.68 35.23
CA ALA A 245 -6.97 -3.41 35.09
C ALA A 245 -5.45 -3.60 34.88
N ASP A 246 -4.88 -4.66 35.45
CA ASP A 246 -3.44 -4.96 35.41
C ASP A 246 -3.03 -5.80 34.18
N ALA A 247 -3.97 -6.11 33.29
CA ALA A 247 -3.68 -6.86 32.07
C ALA A 247 -2.63 -6.12 31.20
N PRO A 248 -1.79 -6.85 30.45
CA PRO A 248 -0.87 -6.24 29.50
C PRO A 248 -1.65 -5.61 28.35
N THR A 249 -0.98 -4.79 27.54
CA THR A 249 -1.60 -4.08 26.40
C THR A 249 -1.01 -4.55 25.08
N LEU A 250 -1.87 -4.89 24.11
CA LEU A 250 -1.49 -4.94 22.70
C LEU A 250 -1.66 -3.55 22.10
N MET A 251 -0.59 -2.99 21.54
CA MET A 251 -0.68 -1.74 20.78
C MET A 251 -0.87 -2.05 19.29
N THR A 252 -1.69 -1.25 18.64
CA THR A 252 -1.85 -1.24 17.19
C THR A 252 -2.18 0.17 16.72
N GLY A 253 -2.07 0.43 15.42
CA GLY A 253 -2.26 1.76 14.88
C GLY A 253 -1.44 2.00 13.63
N SER A 254 -1.60 3.19 13.09
CA SER A 254 -0.83 3.74 11.98
C SER A 254 -1.16 5.24 11.88
N HIS A 255 -0.71 5.94 10.84
CA HIS A 255 -0.81 7.40 10.74
C HIS A 255 -2.07 7.88 10.01
N TYR A 256 -2.47 9.15 10.22
CA TYR A 256 -3.64 9.76 9.54
C TYR A 256 -3.34 11.03 8.75
N ASP A 257 -2.14 11.59 8.92
CA ASP A 257 -1.59 12.61 8.02
C ASP A 257 -1.30 12.00 6.64
N THR A 258 -1.04 12.84 5.65
CA THR A 258 -0.76 12.39 4.29
C THR A 258 0.35 13.20 3.65
N VAL A 259 0.96 12.64 2.61
CA VAL A 259 1.69 13.43 1.60
C VAL A 259 0.76 14.44 0.89
N ARG A 260 1.36 15.31 0.08
CA ARG A 260 0.61 16.24 -0.77
C ARG A 260 -0.04 15.49 -1.93
N ASN A 261 -1.32 15.75 -2.19
CA ASN A 261 -2.09 15.10 -3.25
C ASN A 261 -2.02 13.56 -3.15
N ALA A 262 -2.27 13.06 -1.95
CA ALA A 262 -2.16 11.66 -1.56
C ALA A 262 -3.37 10.81 -1.97
N GLY A 263 -3.24 9.51 -1.72
CA GLY A 263 -4.34 8.58 -1.63
C GLY A 263 -5.08 8.62 -0.30
N LYS A 264 -6.10 7.78 -0.17
CA LYS A 264 -7.06 7.80 0.95
C LYS A 264 -6.77 6.76 2.03
N TYR A 265 -5.89 5.79 1.78
CA TYR A 265 -5.76 4.57 2.58
C TYR A 265 -4.39 4.42 3.24
N ASP A 266 -3.36 5.04 2.67
CA ASP A 266 -2.02 5.13 3.28
C ASP A 266 -2.12 5.62 4.73
N GLY A 267 -1.51 4.87 5.65
CA GLY A 267 -1.68 4.98 7.10
C GLY A 267 -3.08 4.65 7.63
N ARG A 268 -4.10 5.35 7.12
CA ARG A 268 -5.48 5.36 7.64
C ARG A 268 -6.10 3.97 7.73
N LEU A 269 -5.79 3.08 6.78
CA LEU A 269 -6.27 1.70 6.82
C LEU A 269 -5.83 0.97 8.10
N GLY A 270 -4.60 1.22 8.57
CA GLY A 270 -4.04 0.66 9.79
C GLY A 270 -4.70 1.14 11.08
N ILE A 271 -5.47 2.22 11.02
CA ILE A 271 -6.29 2.71 12.12
C ILE A 271 -7.70 2.08 12.05
N PHE A 272 -8.29 2.05 10.86
CA PHE A 272 -9.66 1.61 10.67
C PHE A 272 -9.87 0.10 10.86
N VAL A 273 -8.91 -0.72 10.44
CA VAL A 273 -8.98 -2.19 10.61
C VAL A 273 -9.12 -2.58 12.08
N PRO A 274 -8.25 -2.15 13.01
CA PRO A 274 -8.42 -2.46 14.43
C PRO A 274 -9.62 -1.74 15.07
N MET A 275 -10.01 -0.54 14.62
CA MET A 275 -11.27 0.09 15.07
C MET A 275 -12.49 -0.78 14.76
N ALA A 276 -12.58 -1.35 13.55
CA ALA A 276 -13.66 -2.25 13.17
C ALA A 276 -13.64 -3.55 13.98
N CYS A 277 -12.46 -4.06 14.35
CA CYS A 277 -12.33 -5.20 15.26
C CYS A 277 -12.92 -4.87 16.64
N VAL A 278 -12.61 -3.71 17.22
CA VAL A 278 -13.19 -3.25 18.49
C VAL A 278 -14.71 -3.12 18.38
N ARG A 279 -15.21 -2.54 17.29
CA ARG A 279 -16.65 -2.44 17.02
C ARG A 279 -17.34 -3.80 17.05
N GLU A 280 -16.74 -4.81 16.42
CA GLU A 280 -17.31 -6.16 16.37
C GLU A 280 -17.22 -6.87 17.74
N LEU A 281 -16.10 -6.75 18.46
CA LEU A 281 -15.96 -7.26 19.83
C LEU A 281 -16.98 -6.61 20.78
N HIS A 282 -17.15 -5.30 20.70
CA HIS A 282 -18.13 -4.55 21.49
C HIS A 282 -19.55 -5.00 21.18
N ARG A 283 -19.92 -5.14 19.89
CA ARG A 283 -21.24 -5.61 19.45
C ARG A 283 -21.57 -7.01 19.97
N GLN A 284 -20.55 -7.87 20.10
CA GLN A 284 -20.67 -9.21 20.68
C GLN A 284 -20.65 -9.24 22.22
N GLY A 285 -20.36 -8.10 22.88
CA GLY A 285 -20.15 -8.06 24.32
C GLY A 285 -18.90 -8.81 24.80
N LYS A 286 -17.92 -9.04 23.91
CA LYS A 286 -16.73 -9.85 24.16
C LYS A 286 -15.54 -8.98 24.59
N ARG A 287 -14.94 -9.26 25.74
CA ARG A 287 -13.68 -8.64 26.19
C ARG A 287 -12.48 -9.56 25.97
N LEU A 288 -11.33 -8.95 25.71
CA LEU A 288 -10.04 -9.65 25.56
C LEU A 288 -9.37 -9.81 26.95
N PRO A 289 -8.47 -10.79 27.13
CA PRO A 289 -7.70 -10.95 28.37
C PRO A 289 -6.56 -9.92 28.53
N TYR A 290 -6.38 -9.04 27.54
CA TYR A 290 -5.41 -7.94 27.49
C TYR A 290 -6.09 -6.68 26.93
N HIS A 291 -5.55 -5.50 27.25
CA HIS A 291 -6.04 -4.25 26.69
C HIS A 291 -5.66 -4.14 25.21
N LEU A 292 -6.51 -3.54 24.39
CA LEU A 292 -6.17 -3.17 23.02
C LEU A 292 -6.10 -1.64 22.92
N GLU A 293 -4.93 -1.10 22.62
CA GLU A 293 -4.71 0.34 22.40
C GLU A 293 -4.54 0.58 20.90
N VAL A 294 -5.45 1.35 20.30
CA VAL A 294 -5.41 1.75 18.89
C VAL A 294 -4.99 3.21 18.81
N ILE A 295 -3.94 3.48 18.04
CA ILE A 295 -3.35 4.82 17.91
C ILE A 295 -3.44 5.27 16.45
N GLY A 296 -4.10 6.40 16.22
CA GLY A 296 -3.91 7.20 15.01
C GLY A 296 -2.74 8.14 15.23
N PHE A 297 -1.57 7.80 14.70
CA PHE A 297 -0.36 8.62 14.83
C PHE A 297 -0.53 9.93 14.06
N ALA A 298 -0.13 11.02 14.72
CA ALA A 298 -0.37 12.36 14.21
C ALA A 298 0.52 12.73 13.03
N GLU A 299 1.66 12.06 12.87
CA GLU A 299 2.60 12.40 11.83
C GLU A 299 3.60 11.28 11.57
N GLU A 300 3.59 10.77 10.35
CA GLU A 300 4.58 9.87 9.81
C GLU A 300 5.37 10.51 8.66
N GLU A 301 4.71 11.23 7.75
CA GLU A 301 5.23 11.61 6.43
C GLU A 301 6.22 12.79 6.41
N GLY A 302 6.31 13.60 7.47
CA GLY A 302 7.27 14.70 7.59
C GLY A 302 6.98 15.89 6.68
N GLN A 303 5.71 16.11 6.28
CA GLN A 303 5.38 17.05 5.20
C GLN A 303 5.42 18.53 5.61
N ARG A 304 4.99 18.84 6.83
CA ARG A 304 4.92 20.23 7.33
C ARG A 304 6.23 20.65 8.00
N TYR A 305 6.77 19.78 8.83
CA TYR A 305 8.03 19.95 9.54
C TYR A 305 8.93 18.75 9.24
N ARG A 306 10.25 18.93 9.27
CA ARG A 306 11.22 17.84 9.09
C ARG A 306 11.33 17.02 10.39
N ALA A 307 10.25 16.32 10.71
CA ALA A 307 10.02 15.59 11.96
C ALA A 307 9.21 14.31 11.72
N THR A 308 9.63 13.49 10.75
CA THR A 308 9.07 12.16 10.45
C THR A 308 8.98 11.30 11.71
N PHE A 309 7.88 10.56 11.86
CA PHE A 309 7.58 9.70 13.03
C PHE A 309 7.50 10.46 14.37
N LEU A 310 7.03 11.72 14.39
CA LEU A 310 6.97 12.48 15.65
C LEU A 310 5.97 11.88 16.64
N GLY A 311 4.87 11.30 16.14
CA GLY A 311 3.81 10.69 16.94
C GLY A 311 4.31 9.47 17.68
N SER A 312 4.80 8.48 16.95
CA SER A 312 5.39 7.25 17.49
C SER A 312 6.69 7.50 18.25
N GLY A 313 7.53 8.42 17.78
CA GLY A 313 8.74 8.87 18.47
C GLY A 313 8.47 9.39 19.88
N ALA A 314 7.37 10.13 20.09
CA ALA A 314 6.98 10.58 21.43
C ALA A 314 6.64 9.42 22.38
N LEU A 315 6.05 8.34 21.87
CA LEU A 315 5.68 7.18 22.68
C LEU A 315 6.88 6.38 23.18
N ILE A 316 8.00 6.40 22.46
CA ILE A 316 9.25 5.75 22.89
C ILE A 316 10.18 6.69 23.65
N GLY A 317 9.82 7.99 23.75
CA GLY A 317 10.63 9.03 24.36
C GLY A 317 11.73 9.59 23.45
N ASP A 318 11.64 9.38 22.14
CA ASP A 318 12.58 9.87 21.12
C ASP A 318 12.14 11.20 20.46
N PHE A 319 11.06 11.83 20.96
CA PHE A 319 10.66 13.16 20.50
C PHE A 319 11.81 14.16 20.69
N LYS A 320 12.18 14.86 19.62
CA LYS A 320 13.31 15.79 19.64
C LYS A 320 12.85 17.20 20.00
N PRO A 321 13.27 17.79 21.14
CA PRO A 321 12.80 19.12 21.54
C PRO A 321 13.09 20.23 20.52
N GLN A 322 14.17 20.10 19.75
CA GLN A 322 14.51 21.07 18.69
C GLN A 322 13.48 21.13 17.55
N TRP A 323 12.62 20.12 17.40
CA TRP A 323 11.53 20.17 16.43
C TRP A 323 10.53 21.27 16.72
N LEU A 324 10.34 21.63 18.00
CA LEU A 324 9.41 22.67 18.43
C LEU A 324 9.73 24.04 17.82
N ASP A 325 11.01 24.29 17.51
CA ASP A 325 11.49 25.56 16.98
C ASP A 325 11.58 25.57 15.43
N GLN A 326 11.33 24.43 14.77
CA GLN A 326 11.21 24.39 13.31
C GLN A 326 10.00 25.20 12.85
N GLN A 327 10.17 25.93 11.75
CA GLN A 327 9.13 26.70 11.09
C GLN A 327 8.68 25.99 9.82
N ASP A 328 7.38 26.07 9.52
CA ASP A 328 6.84 25.65 8.23
C ASP A 328 7.09 26.72 7.14
N ALA A 329 6.56 26.48 5.94
CA ALA A 329 6.74 27.38 4.80
C ALA A 329 6.15 28.80 5.01
N ASP A 330 5.18 28.93 5.93
CA ASP A 330 4.53 30.20 6.27
C ASP A 330 5.14 30.87 7.51
N GLY A 331 6.23 30.29 8.06
CA GLY A 331 6.93 30.82 9.23
C GLY A 331 6.28 30.43 10.58
N VAL A 332 5.30 29.52 10.61
CA VAL A 332 4.65 29.09 11.84
C VAL A 332 5.50 28.02 12.51
N SER A 333 5.95 28.26 13.75
CA SER A 333 6.71 27.28 14.50
C SER A 333 5.84 26.08 14.91
N MET A 334 6.44 24.89 15.04
CA MET A 334 5.71 23.71 15.55
C MET A 334 5.13 23.99 16.95
N ARG A 335 5.86 24.72 17.80
CA ARG A 335 5.37 25.16 19.11
C ARG A 335 4.10 25.98 19.01
N ASP A 336 4.04 26.94 18.09
CA ASP A 336 2.85 27.77 17.88
C ASP A 336 1.69 26.96 17.30
N ALA A 337 1.97 26.04 16.35
CA ALA A 337 0.96 25.15 15.81
C ALA A 337 0.34 24.25 16.89
N MET A 338 1.15 23.69 17.79
CA MET A 338 0.69 22.92 18.95
C MET A 338 -0.16 23.78 19.90
N ALA A 339 0.30 24.98 20.23
CA ALA A 339 -0.44 25.90 21.10
C ALA A 339 -1.80 26.29 20.50
N GLN A 340 -1.85 26.58 19.20
CA GLN A 340 -3.09 26.87 18.46
C GLN A 340 -4.05 25.68 18.42
N ALA A 341 -3.51 24.45 18.38
CA ALA A 341 -4.29 23.22 18.47
C ALA A 341 -4.74 22.88 19.91
N GLY A 342 -4.34 23.69 20.91
CA GLY A 342 -4.62 23.42 22.32
C GLY A 342 -3.74 22.32 22.94
N LEU A 343 -2.69 21.90 22.24
CA LEU A 343 -1.76 20.87 22.69
C LEU A 343 -0.65 21.46 23.54
N ARG A 344 -0.37 20.82 24.68
CA ARG A 344 0.63 21.27 25.63
C ARG A 344 1.94 20.52 25.41
N SER A 345 2.89 21.13 24.72
CA SER A 345 4.21 20.53 24.44
C SER A 345 5.00 20.13 25.70
N ALA A 346 4.73 20.77 26.84
CA ALA A 346 5.31 20.38 28.14
C ALA A 346 4.85 18.99 28.64
N ASP A 347 3.75 18.45 28.11
CA ASP A 347 3.22 17.14 28.48
C ASP A 347 3.75 16.00 27.59
N ILE A 348 4.51 16.30 26.52
CA ILE A 348 5.09 15.28 25.63
C ILE A 348 5.90 14.21 26.39
N PRO A 349 6.77 14.55 27.36
CA PRO A 349 7.53 13.52 28.09
C PRO A 349 6.66 12.50 28.83
N LYS A 350 5.40 12.84 29.14
CA LYS A 350 4.44 11.94 29.82
C LYS A 350 3.86 10.89 28.89
N LEU A 351 4.03 11.04 27.57
CA LEU A 351 3.54 10.09 26.57
C LEU A 351 4.39 8.82 26.47
N LYS A 352 5.62 8.87 27.01
CA LYS A 352 6.54 7.74 26.97
C LYS A 352 5.90 6.51 27.61
N ARG A 353 5.78 5.45 26.81
CA ARG A 353 5.25 4.15 27.23
C ARG A 353 6.32 3.37 27.98
N ASP A 354 5.87 2.56 28.93
CA ASP A 354 6.69 1.55 29.58
C ASP A 354 6.55 0.24 28.79
N PRO A 355 7.57 -0.19 28.03
CA PRO A 355 7.48 -1.38 27.19
C PRO A 355 7.13 -2.66 27.95
N ALA A 356 7.46 -2.72 29.26
CA ALA A 356 7.14 -3.89 30.09
C ALA A 356 5.63 -4.12 30.27
N ARG A 357 4.79 -3.11 29.97
CA ARG A 357 3.33 -3.22 30.02
C ARG A 357 2.70 -3.62 28.67
N TYR A 358 3.51 -3.79 27.63
CA TYR A 358 3.04 -4.07 26.27
C TYR A 358 3.47 -5.45 25.79
N LEU A 359 2.55 -6.14 25.10
CA LEU A 359 2.82 -7.42 24.43
C LEU A 359 3.62 -7.23 23.12
N GLY A 360 3.50 -6.04 22.53
CA GLY A 360 4.10 -5.68 21.25
C GLY A 360 3.23 -4.66 20.50
N PHE A 361 3.67 -4.36 19.29
CA PHE A 361 2.98 -3.50 18.32
C PHE A 361 2.66 -4.28 17.05
N VAL A 362 1.41 -4.24 16.58
CA VAL A 362 1.06 -4.78 15.26
C VAL A 362 0.40 -3.72 14.41
N GLU A 363 0.77 -3.67 13.13
CA GLU A 363 0.30 -2.65 12.20
C GLU A 363 -0.21 -3.29 10.91
N VAL A 364 -1.37 -2.82 10.45
CA VAL A 364 -1.90 -3.17 9.13
C VAL A 364 -1.63 -1.99 8.22
N HIS A 365 -1.16 -2.25 7.01
CA HIS A 365 -0.85 -1.18 6.07
C HIS A 365 -1.13 -1.62 4.64
N ILE A 366 -1.37 -0.69 3.72
CA ILE A 366 -1.30 -1.02 2.29
C ILE A 366 0.15 -1.32 1.91
N GLU A 367 0.39 -2.21 0.94
CA GLU A 367 1.74 -2.58 0.52
C GLU A 367 2.56 -1.39 -0.03
N GLN A 368 1.89 -0.44 -0.69
CA GLN A 368 2.48 0.68 -1.43
C GLN A 368 3.37 0.27 -2.63
N GLY A 369 3.39 -1.02 -2.97
CA GLY A 369 4.12 -1.60 -4.09
C GLY A 369 3.25 -2.57 -4.90
N PRO A 370 3.75 -3.04 -6.05
CA PRO A 370 2.96 -3.84 -6.99
C PRO A 370 2.91 -5.33 -6.66
N VAL A 371 3.65 -5.83 -5.67
CA VAL A 371 3.96 -7.27 -5.52
C VAL A 371 2.68 -8.08 -5.24
N LEU A 372 1.85 -7.67 -4.29
CA LEU A 372 0.60 -8.36 -3.99
C LEU A 372 -0.42 -8.22 -5.12
N TYR A 373 -0.40 -7.09 -5.83
CA TYR A 373 -1.24 -6.89 -7.00
C TYR A 373 -0.89 -7.87 -8.12
N GLU A 374 0.38 -7.93 -8.49
CA GLU A 374 0.91 -8.84 -9.52
C GLU A 374 0.70 -10.31 -9.12
N MET A 375 1.01 -10.67 -7.88
CA MET A 375 0.79 -12.02 -7.36
C MET A 375 -0.70 -12.39 -7.23
N GLY A 376 -1.59 -11.40 -7.19
CA GLY A 376 -3.01 -11.60 -6.95
C GLY A 376 -3.34 -12.06 -5.54
N LEU A 377 -2.47 -11.79 -4.57
CA LEU A 377 -2.66 -12.12 -3.15
C LEU A 377 -3.25 -10.92 -2.41
N PRO A 378 -4.23 -11.09 -1.52
CA PRO A 378 -4.85 -9.96 -0.82
C PRO A 378 -4.02 -9.48 0.37
N LEU A 379 -3.22 -10.36 0.98
CA LEU A 379 -2.48 -10.11 2.22
C LEU A 379 -1.06 -10.69 2.15
N ALA A 380 -0.11 -10.05 2.84
CA ALA A 380 1.21 -10.64 3.12
C ALA A 380 1.75 -10.24 4.49
N VAL A 381 2.56 -11.13 5.05
CA VAL A 381 3.23 -10.93 6.34
C VAL A 381 4.55 -10.22 6.11
N VAL A 382 4.73 -9.07 6.76
CA VAL A 382 5.95 -8.28 6.61
C VAL A 382 7.10 -8.93 7.39
N THR A 383 8.25 -9.12 6.73
CA THR A 383 9.43 -9.73 7.35
C THR A 383 10.32 -8.72 8.06
N SER A 384 10.46 -7.53 7.46
CA SER A 384 11.23 -6.41 7.98
C SER A 384 10.80 -5.13 7.28
N ILE A 385 10.95 -4.01 7.97
CA ILE A 385 10.97 -2.69 7.32
C ILE A 385 12.42 -2.41 6.94
N ASN A 386 12.66 -2.07 5.67
CA ASN A 386 14.02 -1.91 5.16
C ASN A 386 14.74 -0.74 5.82
N GLY A 387 15.97 -1.01 6.27
CA GLY A 387 16.90 0.05 6.64
C GLY A 387 17.40 0.76 5.39
N CYS A 388 17.74 2.04 5.50
CA CYS A 388 18.22 2.82 4.37
C CYS A 388 19.46 3.64 4.71
N VAL A 389 20.26 3.92 3.68
CA VAL A 389 21.30 4.94 3.71
C VAL A 389 21.23 5.76 2.43
N ARG A 390 21.31 7.07 2.59
CA ARG A 390 21.23 8.01 1.46
C ARG A 390 22.47 8.87 1.40
N TYR A 391 22.93 9.12 0.17
CA TYR A 391 24.08 9.96 -0.11
C TYR A 391 23.74 11.05 -1.13
N GLN A 392 24.37 12.21 -0.98
CA GLN A 392 24.51 13.21 -2.02
C GLN A 392 25.96 13.17 -2.54
N VAL A 393 26.11 12.96 -3.84
CA VAL A 393 27.40 12.75 -4.48
C VAL A 393 27.64 13.80 -5.54
N ARG A 394 28.87 14.28 -5.63
CA ARG A 394 29.34 15.12 -6.75
C ARG A 394 30.64 14.57 -7.30
N ILE A 395 30.64 14.18 -8.56
CA ILE A 395 31.87 13.82 -9.29
C ILE A 395 32.35 15.06 -10.05
N ASN A 396 33.62 15.40 -9.87
CA ASN A 396 34.32 16.51 -10.49
C ASN A 396 35.33 15.98 -11.52
N GLY A 397 35.12 16.39 -12.77
CA GLY A 397 35.97 16.11 -13.91
C GLY A 397 36.59 17.36 -14.49
N LEU A 398 36.70 17.41 -15.82
CA LEU A 398 37.23 18.56 -16.56
C LEU A 398 36.37 18.86 -17.78
N ALA A 399 35.71 20.02 -17.76
CA ALA A 399 34.98 20.52 -18.91
C ALA A 399 35.94 20.82 -20.06
N CYS A 400 35.67 20.27 -21.23
CA CYS A 400 36.48 20.49 -22.43
C CYS A 400 35.63 20.33 -23.70
N HIS A 401 36.15 20.80 -24.84
CA HIS A 401 35.40 20.79 -26.09
C HIS A 401 35.24 19.36 -26.64
N ALA A 402 34.01 18.95 -26.91
CA ALA A 402 33.65 17.57 -27.24
C ALA A 402 34.22 17.09 -28.60
N GLY A 403 34.43 18.00 -29.56
CA GLY A 403 34.97 17.64 -30.88
C GLY A 403 36.49 17.58 -30.96
N THR A 404 37.19 18.35 -30.12
CA THR A 404 38.65 18.55 -30.24
C THR A 404 39.44 17.85 -29.15
N THR A 405 38.78 17.42 -28.06
CA THR A 405 39.44 16.67 -26.98
C THR A 405 39.42 15.16 -27.29
N PRO A 406 40.58 14.51 -27.50
CA PRO A 406 40.66 13.08 -27.75
C PRO A 406 40.10 12.25 -26.58
N MET A 407 39.53 11.08 -26.86
CA MET A 407 38.86 10.25 -25.85
C MET A 407 39.76 9.89 -24.66
N ASN A 408 41.03 9.55 -24.92
CA ASN A 408 42.01 9.18 -23.88
C ASN A 408 42.49 10.35 -23.01
N ARG A 409 42.06 11.58 -23.28
CA ARG A 409 42.38 12.78 -22.49
C ARG A 409 41.20 13.33 -21.68
N ARG A 410 40.02 12.72 -21.80
CA ARG A 410 38.82 13.20 -21.11
C ARG A 410 38.83 12.82 -19.62
N ARG A 411 38.20 13.69 -18.84
CA ARG A 411 37.83 13.49 -17.43
C ARG A 411 36.32 13.73 -17.34
N ASP A 412 35.56 12.83 -17.95
CA ASP A 412 34.12 12.95 -18.13
C ASP A 412 33.38 12.48 -16.86
N ALA A 413 32.76 13.43 -16.15
CA ALA A 413 32.05 13.14 -14.91
C ALA A 413 30.75 12.36 -15.15
N ALA A 414 30.00 12.66 -16.22
CA ALA A 414 28.71 12.03 -16.49
C ALA A 414 28.87 10.55 -16.87
N THR A 415 29.89 10.22 -17.66
CA THR A 415 30.16 8.82 -18.03
C THR A 415 30.63 7.99 -16.83
N ALA A 416 31.34 8.60 -15.87
CA ALA A 416 31.68 7.93 -14.62
C ALA A 416 30.43 7.65 -13.77
N THR A 417 29.53 8.63 -13.67
CA THR A 417 28.24 8.43 -12.99
C THR A 417 27.40 7.34 -13.64
N ALA A 418 27.34 7.30 -14.98
CA ALA A 418 26.60 6.26 -15.71
C ALA A 418 27.13 4.85 -15.43
N GLU A 419 28.44 4.68 -15.31
CA GLU A 419 29.05 3.41 -14.93
C GLU A 419 28.68 2.99 -13.50
N LEU A 420 28.69 3.95 -12.56
CA LEU A 420 28.24 3.69 -11.19
C LEU A 420 26.74 3.35 -11.14
N ALA A 421 25.90 4.04 -11.91
CA ALA A 421 24.46 3.80 -11.94
C ALA A 421 24.14 2.35 -12.35
N LEU A 422 24.80 1.85 -13.42
CA LEU A 422 24.66 0.46 -13.86
C LEU A 422 25.19 -0.54 -12.81
N TYR A 423 26.26 -0.18 -12.10
CA TYR A 423 26.78 -1.02 -11.02
C TYR A 423 25.81 -1.10 -9.84
N VAL A 424 25.21 0.02 -9.41
CA VAL A 424 24.25 0.07 -8.30
C VAL A 424 23.07 -0.87 -8.58
N GLU A 425 22.48 -0.78 -9.77
CA GLU A 425 21.40 -1.66 -10.20
C GLU A 425 21.83 -3.13 -10.18
N GLN A 426 22.98 -3.45 -10.80
CA GLN A 426 23.51 -4.81 -10.84
C GLN A 426 23.80 -5.39 -9.46
N ARG A 427 24.35 -4.57 -8.55
CA ARG A 427 24.76 -5.00 -7.21
C ARG A 427 23.55 -5.19 -6.29
N ALA A 428 22.52 -4.35 -6.39
CA ALA A 428 21.28 -4.50 -5.65
C ALA A 428 20.50 -5.75 -6.10
N ALA A 429 20.34 -5.95 -7.41
CA ALA A 429 19.61 -7.10 -7.98
C ALA A 429 20.21 -8.47 -7.62
N ARG A 430 21.48 -8.53 -7.20
CA ARG A 430 22.16 -9.77 -6.78
C ARG A 430 22.03 -10.06 -5.28
N ASP A 431 21.41 -9.17 -4.52
CA ASP A 431 21.45 -9.14 -3.07
C ASP A 431 20.06 -9.29 -2.46
N GLY A 432 19.27 -10.22 -3.02
CA GLY A 432 17.92 -10.52 -2.58
C GLY A 432 17.02 -9.29 -2.63
N ASP A 433 16.44 -8.93 -1.49
CA ASP A 433 15.48 -7.82 -1.36
C ASP A 433 16.14 -6.44 -1.17
N SER A 434 17.43 -6.32 -1.47
CA SER A 434 18.11 -5.02 -1.52
C SER A 434 17.64 -4.20 -2.72
N VAL A 435 17.48 -2.89 -2.53
CA VAL A 435 17.18 -1.94 -3.61
C VAL A 435 18.19 -0.81 -3.61
N GLY A 436 18.61 -0.39 -4.80
CA GLY A 436 19.54 0.71 -4.99
C GLY A 436 19.07 1.63 -6.09
N THR A 437 18.92 2.92 -5.77
CA THR A 437 18.32 3.90 -6.68
C THR A 437 19.18 5.16 -6.78
N MET A 438 19.41 5.62 -8.02
CA MET A 438 19.95 6.95 -8.32
C MET A 438 18.82 7.86 -8.77
N GLY A 439 18.11 8.47 -7.81
CA GLY A 439 16.86 9.18 -8.06
C GLY A 439 17.03 10.62 -8.57
N MET A 440 18.18 11.23 -8.32
CA MET A 440 18.56 12.55 -8.85
C MET A 440 19.83 12.38 -9.69
N LEU A 441 19.86 12.99 -10.87
CA LEU A 441 21.02 12.97 -11.77
C LEU A 441 21.08 14.27 -12.57
N GLU A 442 22.10 15.08 -12.31
CA GLU A 442 22.27 16.41 -12.91
C GLU A 442 23.68 16.58 -13.49
N VAL A 443 23.76 17.24 -14.65
CA VAL A 443 25.00 17.75 -15.24
C VAL A 443 24.91 19.28 -15.26
N PRO A 444 25.35 19.97 -14.19
CA PRO A 444 25.20 21.41 -14.08
C PRO A 444 25.93 22.14 -15.22
N GLY A 445 25.21 23.03 -15.91
CA GLY A 445 25.76 23.78 -17.05
C GLY A 445 26.11 22.91 -18.27
N GLY A 446 25.50 21.71 -18.39
CA GLY A 446 25.71 20.82 -19.52
C GLY A 446 25.39 21.46 -20.87
N SER A 447 26.22 21.17 -21.88
CA SER A 447 26.04 21.60 -23.27
C SER A 447 26.37 20.45 -24.21
N ILE A 448 25.65 20.36 -25.33
CA ILE A 448 25.78 19.28 -26.33
C ILE A 448 27.24 19.09 -26.81
N ASN A 449 28.01 20.18 -26.88
CA ASN A 449 29.38 20.20 -27.40
C ASN A 449 30.47 20.28 -26.31
N VAL A 450 30.14 20.03 -25.05
CA VAL A 450 31.08 20.10 -23.92
C VAL A 450 31.09 18.78 -23.14
N VAL A 451 32.29 18.22 -22.92
CA VAL A 451 32.48 17.07 -22.04
C VAL A 451 32.09 17.48 -20.61
N PRO A 452 31.20 16.74 -19.91
CA PRO A 452 30.75 17.08 -18.56
C PRO A 452 31.90 17.17 -17.54
N GLY A 453 32.10 18.37 -16.99
CA GLY A 453 33.09 18.65 -15.94
C GLY A 453 32.59 18.41 -14.51
N GLU A 454 31.28 18.27 -14.32
CA GLU A 454 30.67 17.97 -13.02
C GLU A 454 29.40 17.13 -13.24
N CYS A 455 29.12 16.22 -12.32
CA CYS A 455 27.83 15.53 -12.24
C CYS A 455 27.41 15.41 -10.77
N ARG A 456 26.16 15.73 -10.45
CA ARG A 456 25.56 15.63 -9.11
C ARG A 456 24.46 14.58 -9.13
N PHE A 457 24.42 13.73 -8.12
CA PHE A 457 23.40 12.70 -8.03
C PHE A 457 23.16 12.27 -6.59
N SER A 458 22.01 11.63 -6.37
CA SER A 458 21.69 10.98 -5.10
C SER A 458 21.91 9.47 -5.19
N LEU A 459 22.18 8.83 -4.05
CA LEU A 459 22.08 7.38 -3.89
C LEU A 459 21.08 7.11 -2.76
N ASP A 460 20.12 6.22 -2.99
CA ASP A 460 19.22 5.65 -1.96
C ASP A 460 19.40 4.13 -1.98
N LEU A 461 20.01 3.60 -0.92
CA LEU A 461 20.34 2.19 -0.79
C LEU A 461 19.57 1.61 0.39
N ARG A 462 18.72 0.61 0.14
CA ARG A 462 17.87 -0.01 1.17
C ARG A 462 18.04 -1.53 1.19
N ALA A 463 17.89 -2.12 2.37
CA ALA A 463 17.94 -3.57 2.54
C ALA A 463 17.18 -4.01 3.81
N PRO A 464 16.73 -5.27 3.89
CA PRO A 464 15.98 -5.79 5.02
C PRO A 464 16.80 -5.97 6.30
N SER A 465 18.13 -5.85 6.24
CA SER A 465 18.97 -5.86 7.44
C SER A 465 20.08 -4.82 7.35
N ASP A 466 20.52 -4.31 8.50
CA ASP A 466 21.63 -3.34 8.58
C ASP A 466 22.92 -3.90 7.99
N ALA A 467 23.24 -5.17 8.24
CA ALA A 467 24.43 -5.82 7.71
C ALA A 467 24.43 -5.87 6.17
N GLN A 468 23.27 -6.17 5.57
CA GLN A 468 23.08 -6.22 4.13
C GLN A 468 23.11 -4.81 3.52
N ARG A 469 22.41 -3.83 4.12
CA ARG A 469 22.47 -2.42 3.72
C ARG A 469 23.91 -1.92 3.72
N ASP A 470 24.65 -2.19 4.79
CA ASP A 470 26.02 -1.71 4.95
C ASP A 470 26.98 -2.44 3.98
N ALA A 471 26.72 -3.70 3.64
CA ALA A 471 27.45 -4.39 2.58
C ALA A 471 27.20 -3.76 1.20
N LEU A 472 25.94 -3.53 0.85
CA LEU A 472 25.55 -2.84 -0.38
C LEU A 472 26.22 -1.45 -0.47
N ALA A 473 26.14 -0.65 0.58
CA ALA A 473 26.75 0.66 0.63
C ALA A 473 28.27 0.60 0.49
N ARG A 474 28.95 -0.31 1.22
CA ARG A 474 30.41 -0.48 1.10
C ARG A 474 30.81 -0.83 -0.34
N ASP A 475 30.11 -1.76 -0.98
CA ASP A 475 30.41 -2.20 -2.34
C ASP A 475 30.20 -1.08 -3.36
N VAL A 476 29.09 -0.34 -3.27
CA VAL A 476 28.79 0.82 -4.13
C VAL A 476 29.82 1.95 -3.96
N LEU A 477 30.19 2.27 -2.72
CA LEU A 477 31.19 3.32 -2.46
C LEU A 477 32.60 2.90 -2.88
N ALA A 478 32.94 1.62 -2.74
CA ALA A 478 34.20 1.09 -3.27
C ALA A 478 34.26 1.17 -4.80
N GLU A 479 33.16 0.87 -5.49
CA GLU A 479 33.09 1.00 -6.94
C GLU A 479 33.17 2.46 -7.40
N LEU A 480 32.50 3.39 -6.70
CA LEU A 480 32.63 4.83 -6.96
C LEU A 480 34.11 5.27 -6.89
N GLU A 481 34.82 4.87 -5.83
CA GLU A 481 36.24 5.16 -5.68
C GLU A 481 37.07 4.57 -6.85
N ALA A 482 36.85 3.30 -7.18
CA ALA A 482 37.57 2.61 -8.25
C ALA A 482 37.34 3.25 -9.63
N ILE A 483 36.09 3.64 -9.95
CA ILE A 483 35.74 4.35 -11.18
C ILE A 483 36.46 5.71 -11.22
N CYS A 484 36.40 6.48 -10.14
CA CYS A 484 37.03 7.80 -10.08
C CYS A 484 38.55 7.70 -10.21
N GLN A 485 39.21 6.76 -9.54
CA GLN A 485 40.65 6.53 -9.66
C GLN A 485 41.05 6.16 -11.09
N ARG A 486 40.39 5.15 -11.69
CA ARG A 486 40.68 4.69 -13.05
C ARG A 486 40.49 5.81 -14.08
N ARG A 487 39.50 6.68 -13.90
CA ARG A 487 39.18 7.79 -14.82
C ARG A 487 39.93 9.08 -14.50
N GLY A 488 40.66 9.15 -13.38
CA GLY A 488 41.37 10.35 -12.92
C GLY A 488 40.45 11.49 -12.50
N LEU A 489 39.33 11.17 -11.86
CA LEU A 489 38.30 12.08 -11.37
C LEU A 489 38.41 12.25 -9.85
N ARG A 490 37.76 13.27 -9.31
CA ARG A 490 37.58 13.46 -7.86
C ARG A 490 36.09 13.45 -7.54
N TYR A 491 35.71 13.10 -6.31
CA TYR A 491 34.33 13.23 -5.88
C TYR A 491 34.23 13.78 -4.45
N THR A 492 33.05 14.29 -4.11
CA THR A 492 32.62 14.55 -2.74
C THR A 492 31.39 13.71 -2.44
N LEU A 493 31.31 13.22 -1.22
CA LEU A 493 30.25 12.35 -0.72
C LEU A 493 29.75 12.90 0.61
N GLU A 494 28.44 13.07 0.74
CA GLU A 494 27.78 13.45 1.98
C GLU A 494 26.72 12.40 2.32
N GLU A 495 26.82 11.74 3.48
CA GLU A 495 25.76 10.89 4.01
C GLU A 495 24.65 11.79 4.57
N THR A 496 23.48 11.78 3.94
CA THR A 496 22.37 12.67 4.31
C THR A 496 21.38 12.01 5.25
N MET A 497 21.31 10.68 5.25
CA MET A 497 20.39 9.93 6.08
C MET A 497 20.89 8.51 6.29
N ARG A 498 20.67 7.98 7.49
CA ARG A 498 20.80 6.57 7.82
C ARG A 498 19.69 6.17 8.77
N ALA A 499 18.98 5.11 8.44
CA ALA A 499 17.95 4.50 9.28
C ALA A 499 18.20 3.00 9.41
N ALA A 500 18.13 2.49 10.63
CA ALA A 500 18.24 1.07 10.92
C ALA A 500 17.08 0.29 10.32
N ALA A 501 17.32 -0.96 9.91
CA ALA A 501 16.24 -1.88 9.58
C ALA A 501 15.41 -2.20 10.84
N ALA A 502 14.12 -2.42 10.66
CA ALA A 502 13.22 -2.83 11.74
C ALA A 502 12.62 -4.21 11.41
N PRO A 503 13.33 -5.31 11.72
CA PRO A 503 12.83 -6.66 11.51
C PRO A 503 11.56 -6.91 12.34
N SER A 504 10.60 -7.59 11.73
CA SER A 504 9.42 -8.03 12.47
C SER A 504 9.78 -9.15 13.43
N ASP A 505 9.19 -9.15 14.62
CA ASP A 505 9.39 -10.17 15.64
C ASP A 505 8.92 -11.55 15.11
N PRO A 506 9.77 -12.60 15.20
CA PRO A 506 9.43 -13.91 14.63
C PRO A 506 8.15 -14.53 15.19
N ALA A 507 7.83 -14.32 16.48
CA ALA A 507 6.63 -14.89 17.07
C ALA A 507 5.38 -14.14 16.59
N TRP A 508 5.44 -12.82 16.44
CA TRP A 508 4.36 -12.02 15.86
C TRP A 508 4.16 -12.29 14.36
N GLN A 509 5.23 -12.47 13.59
CA GLN A 509 5.12 -12.92 12.19
C GLN A 509 4.38 -14.25 12.10
N GLN A 510 4.74 -15.24 12.92
CA GLN A 510 4.05 -16.54 12.93
C GLN A 510 2.57 -16.42 13.32
N ARG A 511 2.20 -15.47 14.20
CA ARG A 511 0.78 -15.22 14.52
C ARG A 511 0.03 -14.67 13.30
N TRP A 512 0.64 -13.74 12.55
CA TRP A 512 0.07 -13.27 11.29
C TRP A 512 -0.07 -14.38 10.25
N GLU A 513 0.94 -15.25 10.13
CA GLU A 513 0.89 -16.39 9.20
C GLU A 513 -0.25 -17.35 9.53
N ARG A 514 -0.47 -17.66 10.81
CA ARG A 514 -1.62 -18.47 11.24
C ARG A 514 -2.95 -17.79 10.95
N ALA A 515 -3.03 -16.48 11.18
CA ALA A 515 -4.23 -15.71 10.90
C ALA A 515 -4.57 -15.69 9.40
N VAL A 516 -3.56 -15.50 8.53
CA VAL A 516 -3.74 -15.53 7.07
C VAL A 516 -4.09 -16.94 6.57
N ASP A 517 -3.38 -17.98 7.02
CA ASP A 517 -3.66 -19.36 6.62
C ASP A 517 -5.07 -19.81 7.06
N ALA A 518 -5.54 -19.37 8.23
CA ALA A 518 -6.88 -19.65 8.71
C ALA A 518 -7.99 -19.13 7.78
N LEU A 519 -7.72 -18.08 7.00
CA LEU A 519 -8.63 -17.58 5.96
C LEU A 519 -8.58 -18.40 4.69
N GLY A 520 -7.74 -19.44 4.61
CA GLY A 520 -7.57 -20.24 3.42
C GLY A 520 -6.62 -19.65 2.38
N LEU A 521 -5.94 -18.55 2.70
CA LEU A 521 -5.07 -17.82 1.79
C LEU A 521 -3.64 -18.40 1.79
N PRO A 522 -2.91 -18.33 0.66
CA PRO A 522 -1.48 -18.59 0.65
C PRO A 522 -0.73 -17.59 1.55
N VAL A 523 0.13 -18.11 2.42
CA VAL A 523 1.02 -17.27 3.24
C VAL A 523 2.18 -16.80 2.38
N HIS A 524 2.29 -15.49 2.20
CA HIS A 524 3.42 -14.84 1.55
C HIS A 524 4.14 -13.91 2.54
N ARG A 525 5.46 -13.88 2.43
CA ARG A 525 6.36 -13.07 3.26
C ARG A 525 7.12 -12.12 2.36
N MET A 526 7.18 -10.85 2.73
CA MET A 526 7.91 -9.82 1.98
C MET A 526 8.40 -8.70 2.90
N PRO A 527 9.48 -7.97 2.57
CA PRO A 527 9.86 -6.77 3.32
C PRO A 527 9.00 -5.56 2.93
N SER A 528 8.94 -4.57 3.82
CA SER A 528 8.47 -3.23 3.47
C SER A 528 9.63 -2.39 2.94
N GLY A 529 9.43 -1.79 1.77
CA GLY A 529 10.35 -0.81 1.19
C GLY A 529 10.18 0.61 1.74
N ALA A 530 9.02 0.92 2.33
CA ALA A 530 8.68 2.21 2.91
C ALA A 530 8.94 2.24 4.42
N GLY A 531 9.07 3.43 5.00
CA GLY A 531 9.12 3.57 6.45
C GLY A 531 7.72 3.58 7.04
N HIS A 532 7.58 3.14 8.29
CA HIS A 532 6.31 3.14 9.03
C HIS A 532 6.55 3.43 10.51
N ASP A 533 5.53 3.86 11.24
CA ASP A 533 5.57 4.05 12.69
C ASP A 533 6.09 2.80 13.44
N ALA A 534 5.81 1.59 12.94
CA ALA A 534 6.41 0.33 13.42
C ALA A 534 7.94 0.38 13.55
N MET A 535 8.65 1.15 12.72
CA MET A 535 10.11 1.32 12.80
C MET A 535 10.54 1.93 14.13
N LYS A 536 9.76 2.88 14.67
CA LYS A 536 10.05 3.50 15.97
C LYS A 536 9.70 2.58 17.12
N LEU A 537 8.56 1.92 17.03
CA LEU A 537 8.09 1.00 18.08
C LEU A 537 9.04 -0.20 18.22
N HIS A 538 9.63 -0.66 17.11
CA HIS A 538 10.66 -1.71 17.08
C HIS A 538 11.84 -1.45 18.03
N GLU A 539 12.21 -0.18 18.26
CA GLU A 539 13.37 0.17 19.10
C GLU A 539 13.18 -0.26 20.57
N VAL A 540 11.93 -0.45 21.03
CA VAL A 540 11.62 -0.73 22.44
C VAL A 540 10.70 -1.92 22.67
N MET A 541 10.00 -2.43 21.65
CA MET A 541 9.08 -3.57 21.80
C MET A 541 9.02 -4.45 20.52
N PRO A 542 8.59 -5.72 20.65
CA PRO A 542 8.33 -6.57 19.49
C PRO A 542 7.31 -5.93 18.54
N GLN A 543 7.54 -5.99 17.23
CA GLN A 543 6.58 -5.51 16.24
C GLN A 543 6.37 -6.49 15.08
N ALA A 544 5.19 -6.52 14.47
CA ALA A 544 5.02 -7.13 13.15
C ALA A 544 3.90 -6.48 12.34
N MET A 545 4.05 -6.45 11.02
CA MET A 545 3.05 -5.85 10.14
C MET A 545 2.36 -6.87 9.23
N LEU A 546 1.16 -6.52 8.80
CA LEU A 546 0.40 -7.19 7.75
C LEU A 546 0.13 -6.21 6.61
N PHE A 547 0.55 -6.56 5.41
CA PHE A 547 0.21 -5.80 4.21
C PHE A 547 -1.11 -6.20 3.60
N VAL A 548 -1.81 -5.20 3.07
CA VAL A 548 -3.03 -5.33 2.27
C VAL A 548 -2.71 -4.89 0.85
N ARG A 549 -3.18 -5.66 -0.13
CA ARG A 549 -3.00 -5.36 -1.55
C ARG A 549 -3.54 -3.98 -1.93
N GLY A 550 -2.67 -3.18 -2.57
CA GLY A 550 -3.07 -1.98 -3.29
C GLY A 550 -3.59 -2.29 -4.70
N GLN A 551 -4.55 -1.51 -5.19
CA GLN A 551 -5.05 -1.56 -6.57
C GLN A 551 -4.14 -0.73 -7.49
N ASN A 552 -4.39 -0.79 -8.81
CA ASN A 552 -3.65 -0.02 -9.81
C ASN A 552 -2.14 -0.27 -9.72
N SER A 553 -1.72 -1.54 -9.68
CA SER A 553 -0.32 -1.94 -9.48
C SER A 553 0.27 -1.41 -8.17
N GLY A 554 -0.57 -1.30 -7.14
CA GLY A 554 -0.17 -0.88 -5.79
C GLY A 554 0.40 0.53 -5.69
N ILE A 555 0.01 1.42 -6.61
CA ILE A 555 0.36 2.84 -6.54
C ILE A 555 -0.03 3.41 -5.16
N SER A 556 0.91 4.13 -4.52
CA SER A 556 0.73 4.93 -3.30
C SER A 556 1.19 6.37 -3.52
N HIS A 557 0.94 7.25 -2.54
CA HIS A 557 1.33 8.67 -2.58
C HIS A 557 0.77 9.38 -3.82
N ASN A 558 -0.42 8.94 -4.24
CA ASN A 558 -1.06 9.34 -5.48
C ASN A 558 -2.58 9.25 -5.32
N PRO A 559 -3.38 10.13 -5.94
CA PRO A 559 -4.83 10.09 -5.82
C PRO A 559 -5.49 8.81 -6.35
N ARG A 560 -4.75 8.00 -7.13
CA ARG A 560 -5.20 6.71 -7.67
C ARG A 560 -4.96 5.54 -6.71
N GLU A 561 -4.26 5.75 -5.60
CA GLU A 561 -4.13 4.75 -4.56
C GLU A 561 -5.51 4.28 -4.10
N SER A 562 -5.70 2.97 -4.09
CA SER A 562 -6.93 2.35 -3.65
C SER A 562 -6.69 0.95 -3.13
N THR A 563 -7.61 0.43 -2.34
CA THR A 563 -7.71 -0.98 -1.98
C THR A 563 -9.18 -1.40 -2.06
N SER A 564 -9.44 -2.70 -2.22
CA SER A 564 -10.81 -3.20 -2.40
C SER A 564 -11.48 -3.51 -1.07
N SER A 565 -12.82 -3.36 -0.98
CA SER A 565 -13.55 -3.77 0.23
C SER A 565 -13.31 -5.22 0.61
N ASP A 566 -13.08 -6.10 -0.37
CA ASP A 566 -12.81 -7.52 -0.14
C ASP A 566 -11.44 -7.73 0.52
N ASP A 567 -10.40 -7.04 0.04
CA ASP A 567 -9.06 -7.13 0.63
C ASP A 567 -9.05 -6.54 2.06
N ILE A 568 -9.76 -5.43 2.27
CA ILE A 568 -9.96 -4.83 3.61
C ILE A 568 -10.71 -5.80 4.53
N GLN A 569 -11.78 -6.43 4.04
CA GLN A 569 -12.56 -7.41 4.81
C GLN A 569 -11.67 -8.58 5.26
N LEU A 570 -10.80 -9.07 4.39
CA LEU A 570 -9.85 -10.13 4.73
C LEU A 570 -8.82 -9.66 5.76
N ALA A 571 -8.34 -8.41 5.68
CA ALA A 571 -7.46 -7.84 6.69
C ALA A 571 -8.12 -7.80 8.07
N VAL A 572 -9.39 -7.39 8.16
CA VAL A 572 -10.16 -7.41 9.43
C VAL A 572 -10.34 -8.83 9.95
N LEU A 573 -10.69 -9.80 9.09
CA LEU A 573 -10.85 -11.18 9.52
C LEU A 573 -9.53 -11.79 10.02
N ALA A 574 -8.41 -11.47 9.38
CA ALA A 574 -7.08 -11.86 9.85
C ALA A 574 -6.77 -11.20 11.21
N PHE A 575 -7.07 -9.91 11.37
CA PHE A 575 -6.84 -9.19 12.63
C PHE A 575 -7.69 -9.76 13.78
N LEU A 576 -8.98 -10.03 13.54
CA LEU A 576 -9.85 -10.69 14.53
C LEU A 576 -9.30 -12.07 14.91
N ARG A 577 -8.81 -12.84 13.93
CA ARG A 577 -8.18 -14.13 14.20
C ARG A 577 -6.89 -14.00 15.01
N LEU A 578 -6.07 -12.99 14.73
CA LEU A 578 -4.87 -12.68 15.50
C LEU A 578 -5.22 -12.39 16.97
N LEU A 579 -6.25 -11.56 17.21
CA LEU A 579 -6.72 -11.24 18.56
C LEU A 579 -7.24 -12.49 19.28
N ASP A 580 -8.02 -13.32 18.60
CA ASP A 580 -8.54 -14.55 19.18
C ASP A 580 -7.43 -15.55 19.52
N ASP A 581 -6.48 -15.78 18.61
CA ASP A 581 -5.35 -16.69 18.87
C ASP A 581 -4.50 -16.18 20.04
N LEU A 582 -4.23 -14.87 20.11
CA LEU A 582 -3.50 -14.27 21.22
C LEU A 582 -4.24 -14.39 22.56
N ALA A 583 -5.58 -14.28 22.54
CA ALA A 583 -6.41 -14.47 23.73
C ALA A 583 -6.37 -15.92 24.26
N HIS A 584 -6.09 -16.91 23.39
CA HIS A 584 -5.87 -18.30 23.82
C HIS A 584 -4.43 -18.52 24.30
N ASP A 585 -3.44 -17.89 23.68
CA ASP A 585 -2.02 -17.97 24.08
C ASP A 585 -1.74 -17.34 25.46
N THR A 586 -2.60 -16.41 25.90
CA THR A 586 -2.42 -15.61 27.15
C THR A 586 -3.28 -16.07 28.32
N GLN A 587 -4.11 -17.10 28.14
CA GLN A 587 -4.81 -17.82 29.21
C GLN A 587 -3.93 -18.96 29.75
#